data_AF-A0A8T5F7I3-F1
#
_entry.id   AF-A0A8T5F7I3-F1
#
_cell.length_a   1.000
_cell.length_b   1.000
_cell.length_c   1.000
_cell.angle_alpha   90.00
_cell.angle_beta   90.00
_cell.angle_gamma   90.00
#
_symmetry.space_group_name_H-M   'P 1'
#
loop_
_entity.id
_entity.type
_entity.pdbx_description
1 polymer ?
#
loop_
_entity_poly.entity_id
_entity_poly.type
_entity_poly.pdbx_seq_one_letter_code
_entity_poly.pdbx_strand_id
1 'polypeptide(L)'
;EAVPYEKEKLYENIRELYNELLIALDDGDYALAEELGIEAYLENFEYLEPDIEKVDAEHLYALELDMREELRKMIKFKESPTAIRTFLEESILPDLAYAQDLVTKADKSLLQSKMDRELKEMGDATDDQKSGVRGEIDFIRDTLQLLLVQYQDGQYPEAYTSARTAYLDSYEFVEIPLRAIDPDFTLEVEFQFAELRSLIKQQADFEEIKEVTIAIKRNMDESERLVSGTGTLAPAIAFTSSFAIIFREGLESVLILGAIITYLEASRNTKYKKYLYYGVVAAFGATAVTWIIAAYIIEISGANRELIEAIAALSATAILFYVSFWVLNKIEHKKWMEFVKAKVWQATTTGSVMVFVGLAFFTVYREGFETVLFYQAMAGFAKYMEVYVALGFVAGMVSLLVIFYVMRKLGKRLPLRALFGLTMGVGAYLSIAFLGNAIRELQVIELMPYTGMIGIIPRLDINLAAMTGIYPTLETVIGQIILLGIYLAAASYVLVLRPKRENKIAEMRKSRKVAE
;
A
#
# COMPACT_ATOMS: atom_id res chain seq x y z
N GLU A 1 -1.91 -27.54 -1.23
CA GLU A 1 -1.21 -28.79 -1.58
C GLU A 1 -1.04 -28.80 -3.09
N ALA A 2 0.17 -28.60 -3.58
CA ALA A 2 0.45 -28.60 -5.01
C ALA A 2 0.04 -29.95 -5.59
N VAL A 3 -0.68 -29.94 -6.72
CA VAL A 3 -0.85 -31.15 -7.53
C VAL A 3 0.57 -31.66 -7.81
N PRO A 4 0.93 -32.89 -7.40
CA PRO A 4 2.25 -33.41 -7.68
C PRO A 4 2.27 -33.71 -9.17
N TYR A 5 2.68 -32.75 -9.99
CA TYR A 5 3.15 -33.05 -11.32
C TYR A 5 4.30 -34.03 -11.15
N GLU A 6 4.16 -35.23 -11.71
CA GLU A 6 5.30 -36.10 -11.90
C GLU A 6 6.24 -35.35 -12.84
N LYS A 7 7.26 -34.68 -12.29
CA LYS A 7 8.17 -33.79 -13.06
C LYS A 7 8.79 -34.50 -14.26
N GLU A 8 8.97 -35.81 -14.17
CA GLU A 8 9.40 -36.68 -15.28
C GLU A 8 8.46 -36.60 -16.49
N LYS A 9 7.14 -36.53 -16.27
CA LYS A 9 6.15 -36.36 -17.34
C LYS A 9 6.23 -35.00 -18.02
N LEU A 10 6.64 -33.94 -17.31
CA LEU A 10 6.76 -32.60 -17.90
C LEU A 10 7.82 -32.58 -19.01
N TYR A 11 8.96 -33.24 -18.80
CA TYR A 11 9.99 -33.39 -19.84
C TYR A 11 9.49 -34.17 -21.06
N GLU A 12 8.65 -35.19 -20.86
CA GLU A 12 8.04 -35.96 -21.94
C GLU A 12 7.01 -35.12 -22.72
N ASN A 13 6.11 -34.43 -22.00
CA ASN A 13 5.12 -33.53 -22.58
C ASN A 13 5.77 -32.44 -23.44
N ILE A 14 6.86 -31.82 -22.99
CA ILE A 14 7.59 -30.81 -23.78
C ILE A 14 8.04 -31.38 -25.13
N ARG A 15 8.58 -32.61 -25.14
CA ARG A 15 9.01 -33.27 -26.38
C ARG A 15 7.84 -33.61 -27.29
N GLU A 16 6.72 -34.05 -26.73
CA GLU A 16 5.50 -34.32 -27.49
C GLU A 16 4.96 -33.04 -28.14
N LEU A 17 4.86 -31.95 -27.37
CA LEU A 17 4.44 -30.63 -27.86
C LEU A 17 5.36 -30.10 -28.96
N TYR A 18 6.68 -30.27 -28.83
CA TYR A 18 7.61 -29.90 -29.91
C TYR A 18 7.50 -30.77 -31.16
N ASN A 19 7.14 -32.06 -31.02
CA ASN A 19 6.83 -32.88 -32.20
C ASN A 19 5.55 -32.39 -32.89
N GLU A 20 4.50 -32.08 -32.13
CA GLU A 20 3.26 -31.52 -32.68
C GLU A 20 3.48 -30.14 -33.31
N LEU A 21 4.34 -29.31 -32.70
CA LEU A 21 4.75 -28.01 -33.23
C LEU A 21 5.37 -28.18 -34.62
N LEU A 22 6.28 -29.14 -34.78
CA LEU A 22 6.92 -29.43 -36.06
C LEU A 22 5.91 -29.90 -37.12
N ILE A 23 4.91 -30.69 -36.72
CA ILE A 23 3.81 -31.11 -37.62
C ILE A 23 3.01 -29.89 -38.06
N ALA A 24 2.64 -29.01 -37.13
CA ALA A 24 1.92 -27.77 -37.44
C ALA A 24 2.73 -26.86 -38.40
N LEU A 25 4.05 -26.76 -38.21
CA LEU A 25 4.92 -26.02 -39.13
C LEU A 25 4.97 -26.64 -40.53
N ASP A 26 5.04 -27.96 -40.63
CA ASP A 26 5.02 -28.68 -41.91
C ASP A 26 3.69 -28.45 -42.66
N ASP A 27 2.58 -28.31 -41.93
CA ASP A 27 1.26 -27.95 -42.45
C ASP A 27 1.10 -26.43 -42.73
N GLY A 28 2.10 -25.62 -42.37
CA GLY A 28 2.11 -24.17 -42.55
C GLY A 28 1.27 -23.39 -41.51
N ASP A 29 0.84 -24.05 -40.43
CA ASP A 29 0.09 -23.46 -39.34
C ASP A 29 1.02 -22.90 -38.23
N TYR A 30 1.57 -21.72 -38.50
CA TYR A 30 2.43 -21.02 -37.54
C TYR A 30 1.68 -20.56 -36.28
N ALA A 31 0.36 -20.43 -36.33
CA ALA A 31 -0.41 -20.01 -35.16
C ALA A 31 -0.51 -21.16 -34.16
N LEU A 32 -0.83 -22.37 -34.64
CA LEU A 32 -0.82 -23.57 -33.81
C LEU A 32 0.61 -23.89 -33.32
N ALA A 33 1.61 -23.74 -34.18
CA ALA A 33 3.01 -23.92 -33.77
C ALA A 33 3.42 -22.97 -32.63
N GLU A 34 3.00 -21.70 -32.68
CA GLU A 34 3.25 -20.74 -31.61
C GLU A 34 2.53 -21.14 -30.32
N GLU A 35 1.28 -21.61 -30.41
CA GLU A 35 0.52 -22.08 -29.25
C GLU A 35 1.18 -23.27 -28.55
N LEU A 36 1.59 -24.28 -29.33
CA LEU A 36 2.28 -25.47 -28.83
C LEU A 36 3.64 -25.13 -28.21
N GLY A 37 4.38 -24.19 -28.82
CA GLY A 37 5.66 -23.72 -28.29
C GLY A 37 5.50 -22.99 -26.96
N ILE A 38 4.44 -22.20 -26.82
CA ILE A 38 4.11 -21.53 -25.56
C ILE A 38 3.64 -22.55 -24.52
N GLU A 39 2.81 -23.53 -24.87
CA GLU A 39 2.37 -24.58 -23.93
C GLU A 39 3.54 -25.43 -23.42
N ALA A 40 4.52 -25.73 -24.29
CA ALA A 40 5.73 -26.44 -23.91
C ALA A 40 6.54 -25.66 -22.86
N TYR A 41 6.63 -24.34 -23.01
CA TYR A 41 7.31 -23.49 -22.04
C TYR A 41 6.46 -23.28 -20.77
N LEU A 42 5.34 -22.59 -20.92
CA LEU A 42 4.55 -21.99 -19.84
C LEU A 42 3.82 -23.02 -18.96
N GLU A 43 3.36 -24.11 -19.56
CA GLU A 43 2.54 -25.11 -18.86
C GLU A 43 3.37 -26.35 -18.47
N ASN A 44 4.65 -26.41 -18.85
CA ASN A 44 5.51 -27.55 -18.54
C ASN A 44 6.92 -27.14 -18.08
N PHE A 45 7.70 -26.43 -18.89
CA PHE A 45 9.08 -26.07 -18.56
C PHE A 45 9.20 -25.18 -17.32
N GLU A 46 8.29 -24.21 -17.16
CA GLU A 46 8.25 -23.30 -16.00
C GLU A 46 8.37 -24.04 -14.65
N TYR A 47 7.61 -25.13 -14.50
CA TYR A 47 7.57 -25.92 -13.27
C TYR A 47 8.85 -26.75 -13.04
N LEU A 48 9.74 -26.80 -14.02
CA LEU A 48 11.03 -27.47 -13.96
C LEU A 48 12.15 -26.51 -13.56
N GLU A 49 11.99 -25.20 -13.78
CA GLU A 49 13.03 -24.19 -13.52
C GLU A 49 13.62 -24.26 -12.10
N PRO A 50 12.82 -24.38 -11.02
CA PRO A 50 13.37 -24.40 -9.67
C PRO A 50 14.31 -25.58 -9.40
N ASP A 51 14.12 -26.72 -10.08
CA ASP A 51 15.00 -27.88 -9.93
C ASP A 51 16.24 -27.74 -10.81
N ILE A 52 16.08 -27.22 -12.03
CA ILE A 52 17.18 -26.98 -12.97
C ILE A 52 18.12 -25.90 -12.40
N GLU A 53 17.60 -24.83 -11.81
CA GLU A 53 18.40 -23.75 -11.21
C GLU A 53 19.35 -24.28 -10.12
N LYS A 54 18.88 -25.25 -9.32
CA LYS A 54 19.68 -25.84 -8.22
C LYS A 54 20.86 -26.66 -8.71
N VAL A 55 20.79 -27.22 -9.91
CA VAL A 55 21.85 -28.06 -10.47
C VAL A 55 22.73 -27.29 -11.45
N ASP A 56 22.17 -26.37 -12.23
CA ASP A 56 22.89 -25.56 -13.22
C ASP A 56 22.09 -24.29 -13.62
N ALA A 57 22.28 -23.20 -12.87
CA ALA A 57 21.60 -21.93 -13.12
C ALA A 57 22.05 -21.20 -14.40
N GLU A 58 23.29 -21.40 -14.85
CA GLU A 58 23.78 -20.78 -16.08
C GLU A 58 23.14 -21.45 -17.30
N HIS A 59 23.04 -22.78 -17.26
CA HIS A 59 22.37 -23.55 -18.30
C HIS A 59 20.86 -23.31 -18.33
N LEU A 60 20.22 -23.15 -17.16
CA LEU A 60 18.80 -22.76 -17.07
C LEU A 60 18.53 -21.49 -17.88
N TYR A 61 19.32 -20.44 -17.66
CA TYR A 61 19.11 -19.14 -18.31
C TYR A 61 19.17 -19.23 -19.84
N ALA A 62 20.11 -20.01 -20.37
CA ALA A 62 20.22 -20.22 -21.82
C ALA A 62 19.00 -20.97 -22.38
N LEU A 63 18.58 -22.03 -21.70
CA LEU A 63 17.44 -22.85 -22.11
C LEU A 63 16.11 -22.07 -22.01
N GLU A 64 15.92 -21.31 -20.94
CA GLU A 64 14.78 -20.39 -20.74
C GLU A 64 14.70 -19.38 -21.89
N LEU A 65 15.82 -18.71 -22.22
CA LEU A 65 15.87 -17.74 -23.32
C LEU A 65 15.50 -18.37 -24.67
N ASP A 66 16.02 -19.56 -24.96
CA ASP A 66 15.74 -20.26 -26.21
C ASP A 66 14.26 -20.66 -26.33
N MET A 67 13.68 -21.21 -25.26
CA MET A 67 12.28 -21.67 -25.24
C MET A 67 11.28 -20.51 -25.19
N ARG A 68 11.54 -19.50 -24.34
CA ARG A 68 10.65 -18.36 -24.08
C ARG A 68 10.72 -17.28 -25.14
N GLU A 69 11.90 -17.01 -25.70
CA GLU A 69 12.10 -15.86 -26.59
C GLU A 69 12.45 -16.28 -28.02
N GLU A 70 13.57 -16.96 -28.22
CA GLU A 70 14.11 -17.18 -29.57
C GLU A 70 13.21 -18.12 -30.40
N LEU A 71 12.71 -19.22 -29.84
CA LEU A 71 11.75 -20.09 -30.54
C LEU A 71 10.48 -19.33 -30.94
N ARG A 72 9.88 -18.60 -29.99
CA ARG A 72 8.67 -17.81 -30.24
C ARG A 72 8.91 -16.75 -31.32
N LYS A 73 10.06 -16.10 -31.28
CA LYS A 73 10.48 -15.10 -32.27
C LYS A 73 10.63 -15.71 -33.66
N MET A 74 11.30 -16.86 -33.81
CA MET A 74 11.44 -17.55 -35.09
C MET A 74 10.06 -17.93 -35.68
N ILE A 75 9.15 -18.46 -34.86
CA ILE A 75 7.79 -18.82 -35.29
C ILE A 75 7.00 -17.58 -35.70
N LYS A 76 7.03 -16.52 -34.89
CA LYS A 76 6.31 -15.25 -35.13
C LYS A 76 6.80 -14.54 -36.39
N PHE A 77 8.10 -14.59 -36.67
CA PHE A 77 8.69 -14.05 -37.90
C PHE A 77 8.59 -15.01 -39.10
N LYS A 78 7.94 -16.17 -38.93
CA LYS A 78 7.72 -17.18 -39.97
C LYS A 78 9.01 -17.62 -40.65
N GLU A 79 10.04 -17.88 -39.83
CA GLU A 79 11.25 -18.52 -40.32
C GLU A 79 10.95 -19.90 -40.92
N SER A 80 11.81 -20.40 -41.80
CA SER A 80 11.54 -21.65 -42.50
C SER A 80 11.38 -22.83 -41.52
N PRO A 81 10.49 -23.81 -41.79
CA PRO A 81 10.33 -24.98 -40.92
C PRO A 81 11.64 -25.72 -40.67
N THR A 82 12.54 -25.76 -41.65
CA THR A 82 13.89 -26.32 -41.50
C THR A 82 14.72 -25.57 -40.47
N ALA A 83 14.70 -24.24 -40.46
CA ALA A 83 15.45 -23.44 -39.49
C ALA A 83 14.94 -23.66 -38.06
N ILE A 84 13.61 -23.65 -37.87
CA ILE A 84 13.01 -23.90 -36.55
C ILE A 84 13.30 -25.33 -36.07
N ARG A 85 13.21 -26.33 -36.97
CA ARG A 85 13.58 -27.71 -36.67
C ARG A 85 15.04 -27.84 -36.24
N THR A 86 15.96 -27.22 -36.98
CA THR A 86 17.38 -27.19 -36.62
C THR A 86 17.59 -26.55 -35.25
N PHE A 87 16.92 -25.44 -34.96
CA PHE A 87 17.02 -24.79 -33.65
C PHE A 87 16.52 -25.69 -32.50
N LEU A 88 15.39 -26.37 -32.68
CA LEU A 88 14.89 -27.33 -31.69
C LEU A 88 15.84 -28.53 -31.49
N GLU A 89 16.35 -29.11 -32.58
CA GLU A 89 17.18 -30.32 -32.56
C GLU A 89 18.62 -30.06 -32.10
N GLU A 90 19.17 -28.86 -32.35
CA GLU A 90 20.57 -28.51 -32.05
C GLU A 90 20.73 -27.64 -30.79
N SER A 91 19.68 -26.95 -30.33
CA SER A 91 19.72 -26.08 -29.14
C SER A 91 18.84 -26.62 -28.01
N ILE A 92 17.50 -26.49 -28.13
CA ILE A 92 16.57 -26.71 -27.03
C ILE A 92 16.53 -28.18 -26.56
N LEU A 93 16.37 -29.15 -27.47
CA LEU A 93 16.19 -30.55 -27.08
C LEU A 93 17.46 -31.16 -26.42
N PRO A 94 18.68 -30.91 -26.93
CA PRO A 94 19.91 -31.31 -26.24
C PRO A 94 20.03 -30.69 -24.84
N ASP A 95 19.75 -29.39 -24.72
CA ASP A 95 19.89 -28.65 -23.46
C ASP A 95 18.86 -29.09 -22.44
N LEU A 96 17.62 -29.36 -22.86
CA LEU A 96 16.58 -29.94 -22.01
C LEU A 96 16.95 -31.35 -21.55
N ALA A 97 17.56 -32.17 -22.41
CA ALA A 97 18.01 -33.51 -22.04
C ALA A 97 19.18 -33.47 -21.05
N TYR A 98 20.11 -32.53 -21.21
CA TYR A 98 21.19 -32.28 -20.26
C TYR A 98 20.65 -31.84 -18.89
N ALA A 99 19.72 -30.87 -18.87
CA ALA A 99 19.06 -30.43 -17.64
C ALA A 99 18.33 -31.60 -16.94
N GLN A 100 17.58 -32.41 -17.69
CA GLN A 100 16.89 -33.59 -17.15
C GLN A 100 17.87 -34.59 -16.51
N ASP A 101 18.99 -34.87 -17.16
CA ASP A 101 20.02 -35.79 -16.67
C ASP A 101 20.64 -35.29 -15.36
N LEU A 102 20.95 -34.00 -15.28
CA LEU A 102 21.48 -33.38 -14.05
C LEU A 102 20.48 -33.47 -12.90
N VAL A 103 19.23 -33.07 -13.13
CA VAL A 103 18.17 -33.11 -12.10
C VAL A 103 17.92 -34.55 -11.63
N THR A 104 17.89 -35.51 -12.55
CA THR A 104 17.66 -36.93 -12.22
C THR A 104 18.80 -37.52 -11.38
N LYS A 105 20.04 -37.07 -11.61
CA LYS A 105 21.23 -37.52 -10.87
C LYS A 105 21.44 -36.77 -9.55
N ALA A 106 20.79 -35.63 -9.37
CA ALA A 106 20.95 -34.80 -8.19
C ALA A 106 20.45 -35.50 -6.92
N ASP A 107 21.07 -35.18 -5.79
CA ASP A 107 20.60 -35.66 -4.50
C ASP A 107 19.21 -35.08 -4.21
N LYS A 108 18.26 -35.93 -3.80
CA LYS A 108 16.93 -35.49 -3.37
C LYS A 108 17.01 -34.47 -2.24
N SER A 109 18.05 -34.54 -1.41
CA SER A 109 18.28 -33.55 -0.35
C SER A 109 18.62 -32.16 -0.90
N LEU A 110 19.35 -32.08 -2.03
CA LEU A 110 19.67 -30.84 -2.73
C LEU A 110 18.43 -30.27 -3.43
N LEU A 111 17.64 -31.12 -4.09
CA LEU A 111 16.40 -30.68 -4.74
C LEU A 111 15.35 -30.22 -3.72
N GLN A 112 15.39 -30.74 -2.50
CA GLN A 112 14.51 -30.34 -1.39
C GLN A 112 15.08 -29.21 -0.52
N SER A 113 16.37 -28.86 -0.65
CA SER A 113 16.94 -27.74 0.10
C SER A 113 16.42 -26.42 -0.46
N LYS A 114 16.22 -25.43 0.43
CA LYS A 114 16.15 -24.02 -0.01
C LYS A 114 17.47 -23.69 -0.70
N MET A 115 17.44 -22.88 -1.75
CA MET A 115 18.68 -22.42 -2.40
C MET A 115 19.55 -21.73 -1.35
N ASP A 116 20.71 -22.31 -1.03
CA ASP A 116 21.75 -21.69 -0.20
C ASP A 116 22.52 -20.63 -1.02
N ARG A 117 21.79 -19.74 -1.71
CA ARG A 117 22.36 -18.58 -2.39
C ARG A 117 22.27 -17.40 -1.43
N GLU A 118 23.31 -16.57 -1.35
CA GLU A 118 23.18 -15.27 -0.68
C GLU A 118 22.11 -14.47 -1.43
N LEU A 119 20.90 -14.42 -0.86
CA LEU A 119 19.80 -13.62 -1.39
C LEU A 119 20.20 -12.15 -1.36
N LYS A 120 19.83 -11.43 -2.42
CA LYS A 120 20.01 -9.99 -2.46
C LYS A 120 19.11 -9.33 -1.44
N GLU A 121 19.59 -8.24 -0.84
CA GLU A 121 18.74 -7.42 0.02
C GLU A 121 17.66 -6.70 -0.80
N MET A 122 16.53 -6.45 -0.16
CA MET A 122 15.47 -5.62 -0.73
C MET A 122 16.03 -4.27 -1.20
N GLY A 123 15.74 -3.89 -2.45
CA GLY A 123 16.23 -2.64 -3.03
C GLY A 123 17.63 -2.67 -3.63
N ASP A 124 18.31 -3.83 -3.64
CA ASP A 124 19.65 -4.01 -4.23
C ASP A 124 19.66 -4.01 -5.77
N ALA A 125 18.48 -3.97 -6.41
CA ALA A 125 18.39 -3.85 -7.86
C ALA A 125 18.97 -2.51 -8.37
N THR A 126 19.51 -2.53 -9.59
CA THR A 126 20.01 -1.33 -10.28
C THR A 126 18.86 -0.37 -10.64
N ASP A 127 19.16 0.91 -10.84
CA ASP A 127 18.13 1.90 -11.22
C ASP A 127 17.44 1.55 -12.55
N ASP A 128 18.16 0.96 -13.49
CA ASP A 128 17.62 0.46 -14.77
C ASP A 128 16.65 -0.71 -14.53
N GLN A 129 17.03 -1.68 -13.68
CA GLN A 129 16.12 -2.77 -13.28
C GLN A 129 14.87 -2.25 -12.58
N LYS A 130 15.03 -1.31 -11.64
CA LYS A 130 13.90 -0.67 -10.95
C LYS A 130 12.98 0.08 -11.91
N SER A 131 13.52 0.76 -12.91
CA SER A 131 12.70 1.43 -13.92
C SER A 131 12.03 0.45 -14.86
N GLY A 132 12.72 -0.62 -15.27
CA GLY A 132 12.19 -1.70 -16.10
C GLY A 132 11.01 -2.37 -15.41
N VAL A 133 11.21 -2.91 -14.21
CA VAL A 133 10.17 -3.56 -13.40
C VAL A 133 8.92 -2.68 -13.24
N ARG A 134 9.09 -1.36 -13.02
CA ARG A 134 7.96 -0.43 -12.92
C ARG A 134 7.15 -0.33 -14.21
N GLY A 135 7.82 -0.32 -15.36
CA GLY A 135 7.16 -0.30 -16.68
C GLY A 135 6.41 -1.60 -16.96
N GLU A 136 7.04 -2.73 -16.67
CA GLU A 136 6.44 -4.06 -16.84
C GLU A 136 5.20 -4.23 -15.95
N ILE A 137 5.29 -3.84 -14.67
CA ILE A 137 4.14 -3.87 -13.74
C ILE A 137 2.96 -3.03 -14.24
N ASP A 138 3.22 -1.87 -14.84
CA ASP A 138 2.15 -1.05 -15.40
C ASP A 138 1.49 -1.73 -16.61
N PHE A 139 2.30 -2.32 -17.50
CA PHE A 139 1.81 -3.10 -18.63
C PHE A 139 0.98 -4.31 -18.18
N ILE A 140 1.42 -5.04 -17.15
CA ILE A 140 0.68 -6.15 -16.53
C ILE A 140 -0.69 -5.66 -16.06
N ARG A 141 -0.75 -4.53 -15.34
CA ARG A 141 -2.04 -4.00 -14.82
C ARG A 141 -3.02 -3.65 -15.93
N ASP A 142 -2.55 -2.97 -16.97
CA ASP A 142 -3.38 -2.60 -18.11
C ASP A 142 -3.86 -3.85 -18.87
N THR A 143 -2.98 -4.84 -19.03
CA THR A 143 -3.31 -6.11 -19.68
C THR A 143 -4.31 -6.94 -18.87
N LEU A 144 -4.15 -7.00 -17.55
CA LEU A 144 -5.11 -7.65 -16.65
C LEU A 144 -6.47 -6.93 -16.63
N GLN A 145 -6.49 -5.60 -16.76
CA GLN A 145 -7.76 -4.87 -16.92
C GLN A 145 -8.46 -5.25 -18.22
N LEU A 146 -7.71 -5.32 -19.32
CA LEU A 146 -8.23 -5.73 -20.62
C LEU A 146 -8.77 -7.16 -20.56
N LEU A 147 -8.04 -8.07 -19.91
CA LEU A 147 -8.47 -9.45 -19.67
C LEU A 147 -9.83 -9.50 -18.99
N LEU A 148 -10.03 -8.75 -17.89
CA LEU A 148 -11.31 -8.75 -17.17
C LEU A 148 -12.47 -8.29 -18.06
N VAL A 149 -12.25 -7.26 -18.89
CA VAL A 149 -13.24 -6.78 -19.86
C VAL A 149 -13.56 -7.86 -20.90
N GLN A 150 -12.54 -8.47 -21.50
CA GLN A 150 -12.70 -9.54 -22.50
C GLN A 150 -13.45 -10.74 -21.92
N TYR A 151 -13.09 -11.16 -20.70
CA TYR A 151 -13.72 -12.28 -20.04
C TYR A 151 -15.20 -12.01 -19.74
N GLN A 152 -15.51 -10.81 -19.24
CA GLN A 152 -16.88 -10.38 -18.97
C GLN A 152 -17.74 -10.32 -20.24
N ASP A 153 -17.12 -9.98 -21.38
CA ASP A 153 -17.76 -9.96 -22.70
C ASP A 153 -17.86 -11.37 -23.36
N GLY A 154 -17.39 -12.43 -22.68
CA GLY A 154 -17.40 -13.81 -23.18
C GLY A 154 -16.31 -14.12 -24.22
N GLN A 155 -15.32 -13.25 -24.36
CA GLN A 155 -14.18 -13.39 -25.28
C GLN A 155 -13.05 -14.19 -24.59
N TYR A 156 -13.32 -15.45 -24.28
CA TYR A 156 -12.39 -16.29 -23.50
C TYR A 156 -11.02 -16.52 -24.17
N PRO A 157 -10.91 -16.76 -25.49
CA PRO A 157 -9.61 -16.90 -26.15
C PRO A 157 -8.76 -15.63 -26.05
N GLU A 158 -9.38 -14.46 -26.19
CA GLU A 158 -8.72 -13.16 -26.07
C GLU A 158 -8.30 -12.89 -24.63
N ALA A 159 -9.16 -13.19 -23.64
CA ALA A 159 -8.84 -13.09 -22.23
C ALA A 159 -7.65 -13.99 -21.85
N TYR A 160 -7.64 -15.23 -22.35
CA TYR A 160 -6.53 -16.16 -22.16
C TYR A 160 -5.23 -15.62 -22.77
N THR A 161 -5.31 -15.04 -23.97
CA THR A 161 -4.16 -14.39 -24.63
C THR A 161 -3.64 -13.22 -23.80
N SER A 162 -4.52 -12.38 -23.23
CA SER A 162 -4.12 -11.29 -22.34
C SER A 162 -3.45 -11.81 -21.07
N ALA A 163 -3.98 -12.87 -20.44
CA ALA A 163 -3.37 -13.49 -19.26
C ALA A 163 -1.94 -13.99 -19.56
N ARG A 164 -1.77 -14.62 -20.72
CA ARG A 164 -0.49 -15.12 -21.23
C ARG A 164 0.48 -13.98 -21.51
N THR A 165 0.04 -12.91 -22.16
CA THR A 165 0.87 -11.72 -22.46
C THR A 165 1.28 -10.99 -21.19
N ALA A 166 0.40 -10.86 -20.20
CA ALA A 166 0.76 -10.26 -18.91
C ALA A 166 1.90 -11.05 -18.21
N TYR A 167 1.91 -12.37 -18.36
CA TYR A 167 2.97 -13.20 -17.82
C TYR A 167 4.23 -13.20 -18.70
N LEU A 168 4.15 -13.81 -19.89
CA LEU A 168 5.30 -14.11 -20.74
C LEU A 168 6.00 -12.88 -21.30
N ASP A 169 5.22 -11.86 -21.65
CA ASP A 169 5.77 -10.69 -22.32
C ASP A 169 6.11 -9.59 -21.30
N SER A 170 5.91 -9.83 -19.99
CA SER A 170 6.11 -8.80 -18.96
C SER A 170 6.54 -9.31 -17.58
N TYR A 171 5.76 -10.15 -16.90
CA TYR A 171 6.09 -10.61 -15.54
C TYR A 171 7.45 -11.32 -15.45
N GLU A 172 7.82 -12.09 -16.47
CA GLU A 172 9.14 -12.72 -16.64
C GLU A 172 10.31 -11.73 -16.42
N PHE A 173 10.18 -10.50 -16.92
CA PHE A 173 11.19 -9.46 -16.73
C PHE A 173 11.19 -8.86 -15.32
N VAL A 174 10.03 -8.86 -14.64
CA VAL A 174 9.89 -8.48 -13.22
C VAL A 174 10.52 -9.53 -12.32
N GLU A 175 10.34 -10.79 -12.69
CA GLU A 175 10.80 -11.96 -11.96
C GLU A 175 12.33 -12.02 -11.88
N ILE A 176 13.08 -11.76 -12.95
CA ILE A 176 14.55 -11.87 -12.95
C ILE A 176 15.22 -11.16 -11.74
N PRO A 177 14.98 -9.86 -11.48
CA PRO A 177 15.52 -9.21 -10.29
C PRO A 177 14.83 -9.64 -8.99
N LEU A 178 13.57 -10.07 -9.04
CA LEU A 178 12.78 -10.46 -7.86
C LEU A 178 13.19 -11.83 -7.32
N ARG A 179 13.42 -12.82 -8.17
CA ARG A 179 13.87 -14.19 -7.82
C ARG A 179 15.19 -14.18 -7.06
N ALA A 180 16.07 -13.22 -7.35
CA ALA A 180 17.31 -13.01 -6.61
C ALA A 180 17.13 -12.43 -5.19
N ILE A 181 15.97 -11.82 -4.91
CA ILE A 181 15.62 -11.17 -3.64
C ILE A 181 14.72 -12.10 -2.80
N ASP A 182 13.64 -12.60 -3.40
CA ASP A 182 12.65 -13.45 -2.74
C ASP A 182 12.07 -14.51 -3.71
N PRO A 183 12.74 -15.67 -3.87
CA PRO A 183 12.32 -16.71 -4.80
C PRO A 183 11.02 -17.41 -4.37
N ASP A 184 10.74 -17.49 -3.06
CA ASP A 184 9.50 -18.10 -2.56
C ASP A 184 8.30 -17.22 -2.96
N PHE A 185 8.45 -15.89 -2.87
CA PHE A 185 7.43 -14.95 -3.31
C PHE A 185 7.25 -14.93 -4.83
N THR A 186 8.34 -14.97 -5.62
CA THR A 186 8.25 -15.06 -7.08
C THR A 186 7.41 -16.27 -7.51
N LEU A 187 7.73 -17.45 -6.97
CA LEU A 187 7.02 -18.69 -7.25
C LEU A 187 5.52 -18.62 -6.87
N GLU A 188 5.17 -17.94 -5.76
CA GLU A 188 3.76 -17.72 -5.39
C GLU A 188 3.00 -16.96 -6.49
N VAL A 189 3.62 -15.96 -7.10
CA VAL A 189 3.00 -15.13 -8.13
C VAL A 189 2.92 -15.86 -9.47
N GLU A 190 3.94 -16.64 -9.85
CA GLU A 190 3.89 -17.53 -11.01
C GLU A 190 2.68 -18.47 -10.94
N PHE A 191 2.47 -19.10 -9.77
CA PHE A 191 1.33 -19.97 -9.54
C PHE A 191 -0.01 -19.24 -9.71
N GLN A 192 -0.13 -17.98 -9.29
CA GLN A 192 -1.35 -17.19 -9.48
C GLN A 192 -1.61 -16.91 -10.98
N PHE A 193 -0.58 -16.63 -11.76
CA PHE A 193 -0.73 -16.46 -13.20
C PHE A 193 -1.14 -17.77 -13.89
N ALA A 194 -0.59 -18.90 -13.46
CA ALA A 194 -0.99 -20.23 -13.94
C ALA A 194 -2.44 -20.56 -13.56
N GLU A 195 -2.82 -20.29 -12.31
CA GLU A 195 -4.19 -20.45 -11.82
C GLU A 195 -5.17 -19.60 -12.63
N LEU A 196 -4.84 -18.32 -12.87
CA LEU A 196 -5.66 -17.42 -13.70
C LEU A 196 -5.90 -18.01 -15.10
N ARG A 197 -4.82 -18.44 -15.78
CA ARG A 197 -4.93 -19.08 -17.10
C ARG A 197 -5.79 -20.35 -17.08
N SER A 198 -5.61 -21.17 -16.05
CA SER A 198 -6.38 -22.41 -15.85
C SER A 198 -7.87 -22.14 -15.65
N LEU A 199 -8.22 -21.18 -14.80
CA LEU A 199 -9.61 -20.77 -14.56
C LEU A 199 -10.25 -20.21 -15.84
N ILE A 200 -9.50 -19.45 -16.65
CA ILE A 200 -10.00 -18.94 -17.93
C ILE A 200 -10.30 -20.09 -18.90
N LYS A 201 -9.40 -21.08 -19.03
CA LYS A 201 -9.61 -22.29 -19.85
C LYS A 201 -10.86 -23.05 -19.40
N GLN A 202 -11.08 -23.14 -18.09
CA GLN A 202 -12.22 -23.81 -17.49
C GLN A 202 -13.52 -23.01 -17.57
N GLN A 203 -13.46 -21.75 -18.01
CA GLN A 203 -14.60 -20.82 -18.01
C GLN A 203 -15.24 -20.72 -16.62
N ALA A 204 -14.41 -20.58 -15.59
CA ALA A 204 -14.84 -20.40 -14.19
C ALA A 204 -15.71 -19.15 -13.98
N ASP A 205 -16.29 -19.01 -12.79
CA ASP A 205 -17.08 -17.81 -12.46
C ASP A 205 -16.22 -16.54 -12.59
N PHE A 206 -16.81 -15.45 -13.09
CA PHE A 206 -16.11 -14.17 -13.24
C PHE A 206 -15.57 -13.66 -11.91
N GLU A 207 -16.26 -13.91 -10.79
CA GLU A 207 -15.74 -13.49 -9.48
C GLU A 207 -14.47 -14.27 -9.09
N GLU A 208 -14.33 -15.54 -9.47
CA GLU A 208 -13.09 -16.30 -9.24
C GLU A 208 -11.92 -15.73 -10.06
N ILE A 209 -12.16 -15.43 -11.34
CA ILE A 209 -11.17 -14.76 -12.21
C ILE A 209 -10.74 -13.42 -11.64
N LYS A 210 -11.72 -12.65 -11.15
CA LYS A 210 -11.51 -11.34 -10.57
C LYS A 210 -10.70 -11.44 -9.27
N GLU A 211 -11.02 -12.36 -8.38
CA GLU A 211 -10.29 -12.57 -7.12
C GLU A 211 -8.80 -12.89 -7.38
N VAL A 212 -8.50 -13.82 -8.30
CA VAL A 212 -7.11 -14.14 -8.66
C VAL A 212 -6.42 -12.95 -9.33
N THR A 213 -7.12 -12.21 -10.19
CA THR A 213 -6.58 -11.00 -10.84
C THR A 213 -6.24 -9.91 -9.82
N ILE A 214 -7.09 -9.71 -8.80
CA ILE A 214 -6.83 -8.77 -7.70
C ILE A 214 -5.58 -9.20 -6.92
N ALA A 215 -5.45 -10.51 -6.63
CA ALA A 215 -4.28 -11.05 -5.94
C ALA A 215 -2.98 -10.79 -6.71
N ILE A 216 -2.98 -11.00 -8.03
CA ILE A 216 -1.84 -10.70 -8.90
C ILE A 216 -1.53 -9.19 -8.87
N LYS A 217 -2.52 -8.32 -9.06
CA LYS A 217 -2.33 -6.85 -9.04
C LYS A 217 -1.71 -6.36 -7.72
N ARG A 218 -2.13 -6.95 -6.59
CA ARG A 218 -1.55 -6.70 -5.25
C ARG A 218 -0.10 -7.15 -5.18
N ASN A 219 0.17 -8.36 -5.66
CA ASN A 219 1.52 -8.90 -5.68
C ASN A 219 2.45 -8.09 -6.60
N MET A 220 1.94 -7.41 -7.63
CA MET A 220 2.76 -6.45 -8.39
C MET A 220 3.23 -5.26 -7.54
N ASP A 221 2.37 -4.68 -6.68
CA ASP A 221 2.82 -3.62 -5.76
C ASP A 221 3.90 -4.12 -4.79
N GLU A 222 3.84 -5.41 -4.45
CA GLU A 222 4.83 -6.06 -3.61
C GLU A 222 6.15 -6.37 -4.34
N SER A 223 6.08 -6.88 -5.57
CA SER A 223 7.25 -7.08 -6.44
C SER A 223 8.01 -5.76 -6.62
N GLU A 224 7.30 -4.66 -6.87
CA GLU A 224 7.92 -3.34 -6.97
C GLU A 224 8.61 -2.93 -5.66
N ARG A 225 7.97 -3.17 -4.50
CA ARG A 225 8.55 -2.87 -3.19
C ARG A 225 9.83 -3.65 -2.92
N LEU A 226 9.83 -4.95 -3.22
CA LEU A 226 10.98 -5.82 -3.00
C LEU A 226 12.17 -5.40 -3.88
N VAL A 227 11.89 -5.13 -5.16
CA VAL A 227 12.92 -4.72 -6.13
C VAL A 227 13.43 -3.30 -5.88
N SER A 228 12.53 -2.36 -5.59
CA SER A 228 12.88 -0.93 -5.45
C SER A 228 13.44 -0.58 -4.07
N GLY A 229 13.01 -1.33 -3.05
CA GLY A 229 13.24 -1.02 -1.65
C GLY A 229 12.54 0.27 -1.20
N THR A 230 12.75 0.66 0.05
CA THR A 230 12.05 1.82 0.63
C THR A 230 12.61 3.17 0.17
N GLY A 231 13.83 3.19 -0.40
CA GLY A 231 14.57 4.41 -0.64
C GLY A 231 14.81 5.21 0.65
N THR A 232 14.99 6.53 0.53
CA THR A 232 15.24 7.42 1.67
C THR A 232 14.08 8.37 1.96
N LEU A 233 13.35 8.79 0.91
CA LEU A 233 12.31 9.80 1.04
C LEU A 233 11.03 9.24 1.68
N ALA A 234 10.60 8.04 1.28
CA ALA A 234 9.40 7.41 1.85
C ALA A 234 9.56 7.13 3.37
N PRO A 235 10.68 6.53 3.85
CA PRO A 235 10.95 6.41 5.28
C PRO A 235 10.94 7.74 6.05
N ALA A 236 11.50 8.80 5.45
CA ALA A 236 11.50 10.12 6.06
C ALA A 236 10.08 10.70 6.18
N ILE A 237 9.23 10.49 5.17
CA ILE A 237 7.82 10.87 5.21
C ILE A 237 7.08 10.04 6.25
N ALA A 238 7.31 8.73 6.32
CA ALA A 238 6.70 7.84 7.32
C ALA A 238 7.05 8.30 8.76
N PHE A 239 8.33 8.54 9.03
CA PHE A 239 8.82 9.07 10.31
C PHE A 239 8.16 10.41 10.67
N THR A 240 8.20 11.37 9.75
CA THR A 240 7.69 12.73 10.01
C THR A 240 6.17 12.75 10.17
N SER A 241 5.46 11.94 9.39
CA SER A 241 4.01 11.78 9.47
C SER A 241 3.60 11.14 10.79
N SER A 242 4.26 10.04 11.18
CA SER A 242 4.04 9.38 12.47
C SER A 242 4.30 10.32 13.65
N PHE A 243 5.45 11.01 13.64
CA PHE A 243 5.78 12.02 14.64
C PHE A 243 4.65 13.06 14.75
N ALA A 244 4.22 13.61 13.61
CA ALA A 244 3.23 14.67 13.60
C ALA A 244 1.85 14.22 14.08
N ILE A 245 1.42 12.99 13.75
CA ILE A 245 0.16 12.41 14.25
C ILE A 245 0.18 12.38 15.78
N ILE A 246 1.13 11.65 16.39
CA ILE A 246 1.12 11.47 17.85
C ILE A 246 1.36 12.81 18.56
N PHE A 247 2.20 13.67 17.99
CA PHE A 247 2.48 14.98 18.55
C PHE A 247 1.23 15.87 18.55
N ARG A 248 0.44 15.87 17.47
CA ARG A 248 -0.81 16.62 17.39
C ARG A 248 -1.81 16.11 18.41
N GLU A 249 -2.16 14.83 18.35
CA GLU A 249 -3.22 14.26 19.21
C GLU A 249 -2.84 14.35 20.69
N GLY A 250 -1.56 14.08 21.00
CA GLY A 250 -1.05 14.21 22.36
C GLY A 250 -0.97 15.66 22.84
N LEU A 251 -0.67 16.63 21.98
CA LEU A 251 -0.62 18.05 22.37
C LEU A 251 -2.00 18.55 22.79
N GLU A 252 -3.06 18.17 22.07
CA GLU A 252 -4.43 18.55 22.42
C GLU A 252 -4.82 18.02 23.80
N SER A 253 -4.55 16.73 24.06
CA SER A 253 -4.74 16.11 25.37
C SER A 253 -3.95 16.82 26.48
N VAL A 254 -2.66 17.10 26.24
CA VAL A 254 -1.78 17.78 27.20
C VAL A 254 -2.28 19.18 27.53
N LEU A 255 -2.72 19.95 26.52
CA LEU A 255 -3.24 21.31 26.70
C LEU A 255 -4.53 21.31 27.52
N ILE A 256 -5.46 20.41 27.23
CA ILE A 256 -6.73 20.29 27.94
C ILE A 256 -6.50 19.87 29.39
N LEU A 257 -5.77 18.78 29.61
CA LEU A 257 -5.49 18.27 30.96
C LEU A 257 -4.68 19.29 31.76
N GLY A 258 -3.71 19.95 31.12
CA GLY A 258 -2.94 21.04 31.73
C GLY A 258 -3.83 22.19 32.20
N ALA A 259 -4.81 22.60 31.38
CA ALA A 259 -5.77 23.65 31.75
C ALA A 259 -6.65 23.24 32.95
N ILE A 260 -7.13 22.00 32.99
CA ILE A 260 -7.94 21.47 34.09
C ILE A 260 -7.11 21.38 35.37
N ILE A 261 -5.88 20.86 35.30
CA ILE A 261 -4.96 20.77 36.45
C ILE A 261 -4.64 22.17 36.98
N THR A 262 -4.34 23.12 36.11
CA THR A 262 -4.07 24.53 36.48
C THR A 262 -5.29 25.15 37.17
N TYR A 263 -6.50 24.88 36.68
CA TYR A 263 -7.73 25.35 37.33
C TYR A 263 -7.93 24.73 38.73
N LEU A 264 -7.66 23.44 38.88
CA LEU A 264 -7.75 22.76 40.19
C LEU A 264 -6.71 23.28 41.18
N GLU A 265 -5.52 23.66 40.71
CA GLU A 265 -4.49 24.33 41.52
C GLU A 265 -4.95 25.72 41.96
N ALA A 266 -5.42 26.54 41.00
CA ALA A 266 -5.89 27.90 41.27
C ALA A 266 -7.09 27.93 42.23
N SER A 267 -7.97 26.93 42.15
CA SER A 267 -9.15 26.79 43.02
C SER A 267 -8.88 26.06 44.35
N ARG A 268 -7.62 25.68 44.64
CA ARG A 268 -7.21 24.91 45.84
C ARG A 268 -7.89 23.53 45.98
N ASN A 269 -8.35 22.95 44.87
CA ASN A 269 -9.02 21.65 44.83
C ASN A 269 -8.09 20.53 44.30
N THR A 270 -6.84 20.53 44.75
CA THR A 270 -5.80 19.60 44.29
C THR A 270 -6.11 18.13 44.59
N LYS A 271 -6.98 17.86 45.58
CA LYS A 271 -7.46 16.51 45.92
C LYS A 271 -8.09 15.76 44.74
N TYR A 272 -8.62 16.47 43.74
CA TYR A 272 -9.25 15.84 42.58
C TYR A 272 -8.28 15.42 41.47
N LYS A 273 -7.01 15.85 41.51
CA LYS A 273 -6.02 15.54 40.46
C LYS A 273 -5.80 14.03 40.28
N LYS A 274 -5.81 13.26 41.36
CA LYS A 274 -5.66 11.80 41.30
C LYS A 274 -6.74 11.13 40.43
N TYR A 275 -7.96 11.67 40.44
CA TYR A 275 -9.05 11.13 39.64
C TYR A 275 -8.92 11.48 38.16
N LEU A 276 -8.30 12.62 37.81
CA LEU A 276 -7.91 12.88 36.42
C LEU A 276 -6.91 11.82 35.94
N TYR A 277 -5.88 11.50 36.74
CA TYR A 277 -4.92 10.47 36.37
C TYR A 277 -5.55 9.09 36.19
N TYR A 278 -6.53 8.70 37.01
CA TYR A 278 -7.29 7.46 36.80
C TYR A 278 -8.04 7.47 35.45
N GLY A 279 -8.65 8.60 35.07
CA GLY A 279 -9.28 8.73 33.76
C GLY A 279 -8.28 8.61 32.60
N VAL A 280 -7.10 9.21 32.74
CA VAL A 280 -6.01 9.09 31.74
C VAL A 280 -5.52 7.64 31.60
N VAL A 281 -5.26 6.95 32.71
CA VAL A 281 -4.82 5.54 32.68
C VAL A 281 -5.90 4.65 32.07
N ALA A 282 -7.17 4.87 32.43
CA ALA A 282 -8.29 4.14 31.83
C ALA A 282 -8.42 4.41 30.32
N ALA A 283 -8.18 5.65 29.87
CA ALA A 283 -8.19 5.99 28.45
C ALA A 283 -7.07 5.28 27.69
N PHE A 284 -5.83 5.28 28.20
CA PHE A 284 -4.74 4.52 27.59
C PHE A 284 -5.05 3.03 27.49
N GLY A 285 -5.63 2.44 28.55
CA GLY A 285 -6.08 1.05 28.52
C GLY A 285 -7.15 0.80 27.45
N ALA A 286 -8.15 1.69 27.35
CA ALA A 286 -9.18 1.61 26.32
C ALA A 286 -8.61 1.78 24.91
N THR A 287 -7.68 2.71 24.70
CA THR A 287 -7.00 2.90 23.41
C THR A 287 -6.20 1.67 23.00
N ALA A 288 -5.49 1.02 23.93
CA ALA A 288 -4.78 -0.23 23.65
C ALA A 288 -5.74 -1.37 23.26
N VAL A 289 -6.90 -1.47 23.93
CA VAL A 289 -7.95 -2.43 23.56
C VAL A 289 -8.49 -2.13 22.17
N THR A 290 -8.77 -0.85 21.84
CA THR A 290 -9.22 -0.44 20.51
C THR A 290 -8.19 -0.79 19.43
N TRP A 291 -6.90 -0.59 19.69
CA TRP A 291 -5.82 -1.01 18.77
C TRP A 291 -5.85 -2.50 18.50
N ILE A 292 -5.94 -3.33 19.55
CA ILE A 292 -5.98 -4.80 19.42
C ILE A 292 -7.20 -5.22 18.60
N ILE A 293 -8.37 -4.64 18.88
CA ILE A 293 -9.60 -4.94 18.13
C ILE A 293 -9.43 -4.56 16.65
N ALA A 294 -8.89 -3.37 16.36
CA ALA A 294 -8.68 -2.91 14.99
C ALA A 294 -7.69 -3.82 14.23
N ALA A 295 -6.57 -4.18 14.85
CA ALA A 295 -5.58 -5.08 14.27
C ALA A 295 -6.17 -6.47 13.98
N TYR A 296 -6.93 -7.02 14.94
CA TYR A 296 -7.59 -8.32 14.80
C TYR A 296 -8.64 -8.34 13.68
N ILE A 297 -9.39 -7.25 13.50
CA ILE A 297 -10.36 -7.14 12.40
C ILE A 297 -9.64 -7.19 11.05
N ILE A 298 -8.52 -6.49 10.90
CA ILE A 298 -7.76 -6.49 9.65
C ILE A 298 -7.17 -7.87 9.37
N GLU A 299 -6.60 -8.53 10.37
CA GLU A 299 -5.97 -9.84 10.25
C GLU A 299 -6.93 -10.95 9.81
N ILE A 300 -8.14 -10.99 10.37
CA ILE A 300 -9.14 -12.03 10.05
C ILE A 300 -9.80 -11.83 8.69
N SER A 301 -9.75 -10.61 8.16
CA SER A 301 -10.55 -10.28 6.99
C SER A 301 -10.06 -10.91 5.71
N GLY A 302 -8.85 -11.50 5.68
CA GLY A 302 -8.37 -12.36 4.59
C GLY A 302 -8.63 -11.75 3.22
N ALA A 303 -9.54 -12.35 2.45
CA ALA A 303 -9.96 -11.92 1.11
C ALA A 303 -10.63 -10.53 1.02
N ASN A 304 -11.03 -9.91 2.13
CA ASN A 304 -11.61 -8.57 2.19
C ASN A 304 -10.66 -7.54 2.79
N ARG A 305 -9.38 -7.87 2.95
CA ARG A 305 -8.41 -6.99 3.60
C ARG A 305 -8.31 -5.64 2.90
N GLU A 306 -8.29 -5.63 1.58
CA GLU A 306 -8.16 -4.46 0.72
C GLU A 306 -9.37 -3.52 0.89
N LEU A 307 -10.58 -4.09 0.96
CA LEU A 307 -11.79 -3.32 1.23
C LEU A 307 -11.73 -2.66 2.61
N ILE A 308 -11.17 -3.35 3.62
CA ILE A 308 -11.02 -2.79 4.96
C ILE A 308 -9.94 -1.72 5.00
N GLU A 309 -8.82 -1.90 4.30
CA GLU A 309 -7.77 -0.89 4.17
C GLU A 309 -8.31 0.36 3.47
N ALA A 310 -9.10 0.22 2.40
CA ALA A 310 -9.80 1.31 1.74
C ALA A 310 -10.78 2.03 2.68
N ILE A 311 -11.62 1.29 3.42
CA ILE A 311 -12.57 1.86 4.39
C ILE A 311 -11.82 2.59 5.52
N ALA A 312 -10.74 2.01 6.03
CA ALA A 312 -9.92 2.62 7.06
C ALA A 312 -9.31 3.93 6.58
N ALA A 313 -8.74 3.96 5.37
CA ALA A 313 -8.16 5.15 4.76
C ALA A 313 -9.21 6.24 4.43
N LEU A 314 -10.40 5.86 3.95
CA LEU A 314 -11.53 6.80 3.77
C LEU A 314 -12.00 7.37 5.11
N SER A 315 -12.13 6.53 6.13
CA SER A 315 -12.54 6.95 7.47
C SER A 315 -11.50 7.92 8.06
N ALA A 316 -10.22 7.63 7.89
CA ALA A 316 -9.12 8.49 8.30
C ALA A 316 -9.15 9.83 7.58
N THR A 317 -9.37 9.81 6.26
CA THR A 317 -9.55 11.00 5.43
C THR A 317 -10.70 11.86 5.94
N ALA A 318 -11.87 11.26 6.19
CA ALA A 318 -13.07 11.97 6.63
C ALA A 318 -12.88 12.59 8.03
N ILE A 319 -12.25 11.87 8.96
CA ILE A 319 -11.96 12.38 10.31
C ILE A 319 -10.92 13.48 10.25
N LEU A 320 -9.82 13.31 9.52
CA LEU A 320 -8.80 14.35 9.35
C LEU A 320 -9.40 15.62 8.74
N PHE A 321 -10.26 15.46 7.74
CA PHE A 321 -11.01 16.57 7.17
C PHE A 321 -11.89 17.24 8.22
N TYR A 322 -12.74 16.48 8.93
CA TYR A 322 -13.60 17.03 9.97
C TYR A 322 -12.83 17.82 11.03
N VAL A 323 -11.76 17.25 11.59
CA VAL A 323 -10.99 17.86 12.67
C VAL A 323 -10.19 19.07 12.18
N SER A 324 -9.63 19.02 10.97
CA SER A 324 -8.92 20.15 10.38
C SER A 324 -9.82 21.39 10.27
N PHE A 325 -11.09 21.20 9.91
CA PHE A 325 -12.08 22.27 9.85
C PHE A 325 -12.64 22.67 11.22
N TRP A 326 -12.74 21.73 12.15
CA TRP A 326 -13.13 22.01 13.53
C TRP A 326 -12.17 23.02 14.20
N VAL A 327 -10.86 22.81 14.06
CA VAL A 327 -9.82 23.70 14.61
C VAL A 327 -9.90 25.11 14.00
N LEU A 328 -10.28 25.23 12.72
CA LEU A 328 -10.51 26.53 12.07
C LEU A 328 -11.66 27.32 12.72
N ASN A 329 -12.65 26.63 13.30
CA ASN A 329 -13.81 27.26 13.92
C ASN A 329 -13.55 27.68 15.38
N LYS A 330 -12.84 28.79 15.58
CA LYS A 330 -12.50 29.39 16.91
C LYS A 330 -13.68 29.54 17.89
N ILE A 331 -14.93 29.57 17.41
CA ILE A 331 -16.13 29.72 18.24
C ILE A 331 -16.37 28.47 19.11
N GLU A 332 -15.99 27.28 18.62
CA GLU A 332 -16.26 26.03 19.31
C GLU A 332 -15.28 25.77 20.46
N HIS A 333 -13.99 26.06 20.26
CA HIS A 333 -13.00 25.98 21.34
C HIS A 333 -13.36 26.83 22.57
N LYS A 334 -13.87 28.06 22.37
CA LYS A 334 -14.25 28.93 23.49
C LYS A 334 -15.46 28.38 24.25
N LYS A 335 -16.50 27.95 23.54
CA LYS A 335 -17.70 27.35 24.14
C LYS A 335 -17.38 26.06 24.87
N TRP A 336 -16.54 25.21 24.28
CA TRP A 336 -16.09 23.97 24.89
C TRP A 336 -15.29 24.25 26.17
N MET A 337 -14.39 25.24 26.17
CA MET A 337 -13.65 25.62 27.37
C MET A 337 -14.57 26.19 28.47
N GLU A 338 -15.60 26.94 28.11
CA GLU A 338 -16.64 27.40 29.05
C GLU A 338 -17.44 26.22 29.63
N PHE A 339 -17.80 25.24 28.79
CA PHE A 339 -18.46 24.01 29.23
C PHE A 339 -17.58 23.21 30.21
N VAL A 340 -16.30 23.02 29.89
CA VAL A 340 -15.33 22.32 30.77
C VAL A 340 -15.22 23.05 32.10
N LYS A 341 -15.05 24.38 32.10
CA LYS A 341 -15.01 25.17 33.34
C LYS A 341 -16.28 25.03 34.15
N ALA A 342 -17.45 25.06 33.51
CA ALA A 342 -18.74 24.89 34.19
C ALA A 342 -18.86 23.49 34.82
N LYS A 343 -18.49 22.42 34.10
CA LYS A 343 -18.50 21.04 34.61
C LYS A 343 -17.51 20.82 35.75
N VAL A 344 -16.30 21.34 35.61
CA VAL A 344 -15.26 21.25 36.65
C VAL A 344 -15.69 22.03 37.90
N TRP A 345 -16.27 23.22 37.75
CA TRP A 345 -16.81 23.99 38.86
C TRP A 345 -17.96 23.24 39.56
N GLN A 346 -18.93 22.72 38.80
CA GLN A 346 -20.04 21.95 39.34
C GLN A 346 -19.56 20.71 40.09
N ALA A 347 -18.64 19.93 39.51
CA ALA A 347 -18.09 18.72 40.11
C ALA A 347 -17.30 19.01 41.40
N THR A 348 -16.60 20.14 41.41
CA THR A 348 -15.88 20.62 42.60
C THR A 348 -16.85 20.91 43.75
N THR A 349 -17.99 21.55 43.44
CA THR A 349 -19.03 21.91 44.41
C THR A 349 -19.84 20.70 44.88
N THR A 350 -20.14 19.74 44.00
CA THR A 350 -20.92 18.53 44.34
C THR A 350 -20.08 17.38 44.90
N GLY A 351 -18.75 17.47 44.85
CA GLY A 351 -17.85 16.41 45.30
C GLY A 351 -17.76 15.21 44.35
N SER A 352 -18.29 15.32 43.13
CA SER A 352 -18.38 14.20 42.20
C SER A 352 -17.02 13.86 41.57
N VAL A 353 -16.37 12.82 42.07
CA VAL A 353 -15.08 12.32 41.56
C VAL A 353 -15.20 11.73 40.16
N MET A 354 -16.35 11.15 39.83
CA MET A 354 -16.61 10.50 38.54
C MET A 354 -16.57 11.48 37.37
N VAL A 355 -16.94 12.75 37.60
CA VAL A 355 -16.85 13.79 36.55
C VAL A 355 -15.40 14.04 36.15
N PHE A 356 -14.46 14.01 37.10
CA PHE A 356 -13.04 14.18 36.80
C PHE A 356 -12.47 12.98 36.04
N VAL A 357 -12.81 11.75 36.46
CA VAL A 357 -12.42 10.54 35.75
C VAL A 357 -12.97 10.55 34.33
N GLY A 358 -14.28 10.77 34.16
CA GLY A 358 -14.93 10.79 32.85
C GLY A 358 -14.42 11.90 31.94
N LEU A 359 -14.21 13.11 32.47
CA LEU A 359 -13.68 14.23 31.67
C LEU A 359 -12.28 13.92 31.13
N ALA A 360 -11.38 13.42 31.99
CA ALA A 360 -10.05 13.02 31.54
C ALA A 360 -10.11 11.82 30.58
N PHE A 361 -10.95 10.83 30.87
CA PHE A 361 -11.14 9.65 30.03
C PHE A 361 -11.58 10.03 28.62
N PHE A 362 -12.72 10.72 28.47
CA PHE A 362 -13.25 11.05 27.14
C PHE A 362 -12.36 12.02 26.37
N THR A 363 -11.66 12.93 27.07
CA THR A 363 -10.68 13.81 26.43
C THR A 363 -9.56 12.97 25.81
N VAL A 364 -8.88 12.12 26.61
CA VAL A 364 -7.72 11.36 26.13
C VAL A 364 -8.12 10.24 25.19
N TYR A 365 -9.22 9.54 25.46
CA TYR A 365 -9.67 8.42 24.64
C TYR A 365 -10.08 8.87 23.24
N ARG A 366 -10.68 10.06 23.07
CA ARG A 366 -10.97 10.61 21.74
C ARG A 366 -9.69 10.76 20.93
N GLU A 367 -8.67 11.41 21.49
CA GLU A 367 -7.38 11.58 20.82
C GLU A 367 -6.68 10.23 20.58
N GLY A 368 -6.80 9.30 21.53
CA GLY A 368 -6.29 7.94 21.39
C GLY A 368 -7.01 7.14 20.30
N PHE A 369 -8.32 7.29 20.15
CA PHE A 369 -9.11 6.66 19.10
C PHE A 369 -8.70 7.18 17.71
N GLU A 370 -8.57 8.51 17.57
CA GLU A 370 -8.06 9.13 16.34
C GLU A 370 -6.62 8.65 16.04
N THR A 371 -5.76 8.58 17.05
CA THR A 371 -4.40 8.03 16.91
C THR A 371 -4.44 6.60 16.38
N VAL A 372 -5.23 5.70 16.98
CA VAL A 372 -5.36 4.31 16.52
C VAL A 372 -5.79 4.28 15.05
N LEU A 373 -6.81 5.05 14.69
CA LEU A 373 -7.35 5.06 13.34
C LEU A 373 -6.32 5.56 12.31
N PHE A 374 -5.56 6.61 12.61
CA PHE A 374 -4.52 7.11 11.71
C PHE A 374 -3.32 6.18 11.59
N TYR A 375 -2.90 5.54 12.70
CA TYR A 375 -1.81 4.56 12.66
C TYR A 375 -2.22 3.26 11.96
N GLN A 376 -3.49 2.85 12.04
CA GLN A 376 -4.01 1.71 11.29
C GLN A 376 -4.02 2.00 9.78
N ALA A 377 -4.49 3.19 9.36
CA ALA A 377 -4.38 3.59 7.96
C ALA A 377 -2.91 3.67 7.50
N MET A 378 -2.02 4.24 8.33
CA MET A 378 -0.60 4.34 8.01
C MET A 378 0.10 2.97 7.92
N ALA A 379 -0.31 1.98 8.72
CA ALA A 379 0.32 0.66 8.75
C ALA A 379 0.23 -0.06 7.40
N GLY A 380 -0.90 0.06 6.68
CA GLY A 380 -1.06 -0.51 5.35
C GLY A 380 -0.11 0.12 4.32
N PHE A 381 0.12 1.43 4.41
CA PHE A 381 0.91 2.18 3.44
C PHE A 381 2.41 2.21 3.77
N ALA A 382 2.79 1.98 5.04
CA ALA A 382 4.16 2.06 5.54
C ALA A 382 4.85 0.70 5.64
N LYS A 383 4.45 -0.27 4.81
CA LYS A 383 5.05 -1.61 4.77
C LYS A 383 6.57 -1.53 4.57
N TYR A 384 7.32 -2.32 5.33
CA TYR A 384 8.80 -2.29 5.41
C TYR A 384 9.41 -1.00 5.98
N MET A 385 8.57 -0.04 6.42
CA MET A 385 8.99 1.22 7.03
C MET A 385 8.50 1.34 8.49
N GLU A 386 8.08 0.24 9.11
CA GLU A 386 7.46 0.20 10.44
C GLU A 386 8.41 0.74 11.51
N VAL A 387 9.73 0.50 11.35
CA VAL A 387 10.75 1.05 12.26
C VAL A 387 10.76 2.57 12.24
N TYR A 388 10.61 3.20 11.06
CA TYR A 388 10.58 4.66 10.92
C TYR A 388 9.30 5.25 11.53
N VAL A 389 8.17 4.56 11.35
CA VAL A 389 6.91 4.89 12.04
C VAL A 389 7.11 4.78 13.56
N ALA A 390 7.69 3.70 14.07
CA ALA A 390 7.94 3.54 15.50
C ALA A 390 8.87 4.62 16.07
N LEU A 391 9.94 4.96 15.35
CA LEU A 391 10.86 6.03 15.72
C LEU A 391 10.16 7.40 15.72
N GLY A 392 9.31 7.68 14.74
CA GLY A 392 8.49 8.89 14.67
C GLY A 392 7.56 8.99 15.88
N PHE A 393 6.87 7.91 16.20
CA PHE A 393 5.99 7.80 17.36
C PHE A 393 6.73 8.08 18.67
N VAL A 394 7.87 7.41 18.90
CA VAL A 394 8.70 7.58 20.10
C VAL A 394 9.23 9.02 20.21
N ALA A 395 9.74 9.58 19.11
CA ALA A 395 10.22 10.96 19.07
C ALA A 395 9.10 11.97 19.41
N GLY A 396 7.88 11.72 18.91
CA GLY A 396 6.70 12.54 19.22
C GLY A 396 6.31 12.45 20.69
N MET A 397 6.26 11.24 21.25
CA MET A 397 6.00 11.00 22.67
C MET A 397 7.02 11.69 23.60
N VAL A 398 8.31 11.55 23.29
CA VAL A 398 9.38 12.24 24.04
C VAL A 398 9.19 13.76 23.96
N SER A 399 8.89 14.28 22.78
CA SER A 399 8.64 15.72 22.58
C SER A 399 7.45 16.23 23.41
N LEU A 400 6.38 15.44 23.51
CA LEU A 400 5.21 15.77 24.35
C LEU A 400 5.56 15.80 25.83
N LEU A 401 6.34 14.84 26.33
CA LEU A 401 6.81 14.82 27.72
C LEU A 401 7.68 16.05 28.04
N VAL A 402 8.57 16.42 27.12
CA VAL A 402 9.40 17.63 27.24
C VAL A 402 8.53 18.89 27.28
N ILE A 403 7.55 19.01 26.38
CA ILE A 403 6.62 20.15 26.37
C ILE A 403 5.82 20.23 27.65
N PHE A 404 5.24 19.12 28.12
CA PHE A 404 4.49 19.07 29.37
C PHE A 404 5.36 19.51 30.56
N TYR A 405 6.61 19.03 30.64
CA TYR A 405 7.55 19.43 31.68
C TYR A 405 7.88 20.92 31.63
N VAL A 406 8.20 21.45 30.43
CA VAL A 406 8.51 22.87 30.20
C VAL A 406 7.32 23.75 30.57
N MET A 407 6.11 23.40 30.15
CA MET A 407 4.89 24.14 30.50
C MET A 407 4.70 24.20 32.02
N ARG A 408 4.87 23.07 32.70
CA ARG A 408 4.68 22.97 34.15
C ARG A 408 5.73 23.76 34.93
N LYS A 409 7.00 23.69 34.54
CA LYS A 409 8.12 24.28 35.30
C LYS A 409 8.38 25.74 34.97
N LEU A 410 8.25 26.13 33.70
CA LEU A 410 8.65 27.45 33.22
C LEU A 410 7.47 28.40 33.02
N GLY A 411 6.22 27.92 33.10
CA GLY A 411 5.02 28.74 32.91
C GLY A 411 4.95 29.45 31.54
N LYS A 412 5.82 29.07 30.60
CA LYS A 412 5.93 29.68 29.28
C LYS A 412 4.68 29.34 28.48
N ARG A 413 4.06 30.37 27.89
CA ARG A 413 2.91 30.20 27.00
C ARG A 413 3.40 29.63 25.68
N LEU A 414 2.88 28.47 25.27
CA LEU A 414 3.16 27.92 23.95
C LEU A 414 2.63 28.86 22.86
N PRO A 415 3.33 28.99 21.72
CA PRO A 415 2.84 29.72 20.56
C PRO A 415 1.73 28.91 19.87
N LEU A 416 0.58 28.79 20.52
CA LEU A 416 -0.55 27.95 20.10
C LEU A 416 -0.95 28.21 18.65
N ARG A 417 -0.90 29.48 18.19
CA ARG A 417 -1.23 29.82 16.80
C ARG A 417 -0.29 29.17 15.77
N ALA A 418 1.01 29.11 16.07
CA ALA A 418 1.98 28.50 15.16
C ALA A 418 1.85 26.97 15.17
N LEU A 419 1.66 26.38 16.36
CA LEU A 419 1.43 24.95 16.51
C LEU A 419 0.15 24.51 15.79
N PHE A 420 -0.98 25.20 15.99
CA PHE A 420 -2.23 24.89 15.31
C PHE A 420 -2.15 25.05 13.79
N GLY A 421 -1.40 26.04 13.29
CA GLY A 421 -1.17 26.20 11.85
C GLY A 421 -0.37 25.04 11.27
N LEU A 422 0.69 24.62 11.96
CA LEU A 422 1.53 23.49 11.55
C LEU A 422 0.73 22.17 11.57
N THR A 423 0.03 21.88 12.67
CA THR A 423 -0.74 20.64 12.81
C THR A 423 -1.88 20.55 11.81
N MET A 424 -2.51 21.68 11.45
CA MET A 424 -3.51 21.73 10.39
C MET A 424 -2.93 21.49 9.01
N GLY A 425 -1.74 22.01 8.71
CA GLY A 425 -1.06 21.73 7.45
C GLY A 425 -0.72 20.25 7.31
N VAL A 426 -0.22 19.63 8.38
CA VAL A 426 0.07 18.19 8.39
C VAL A 426 -1.21 17.35 8.30
N GLY A 427 -2.27 17.71 9.03
CA GLY A 427 -3.57 17.04 8.94
C GLY A 427 -4.16 17.11 7.53
N ALA A 428 -4.04 18.26 6.87
CA ALA A 428 -4.46 18.43 5.48
C ALA A 428 -3.64 17.55 4.53
N TYR A 429 -2.31 17.51 4.69
CA TYR A 429 -1.43 16.62 3.92
C TYR A 429 -1.84 15.15 4.07
N LEU A 430 -1.95 14.66 5.30
CA LEU A 430 -2.31 13.26 5.57
C LEU A 430 -3.70 12.91 5.04
N SER A 431 -4.65 13.84 5.13
CA SER A 431 -6.00 13.68 4.58
C SER A 431 -5.98 13.51 3.06
N ILE A 432 -5.15 14.29 2.36
CA ILE A 432 -4.99 14.19 0.91
C ILE A 432 -4.25 12.91 0.52
N ALA A 433 -3.21 12.53 1.26
CA ALA A 433 -2.47 11.30 1.01
C ALA A 433 -3.35 10.05 1.22
N PHE A 434 -4.07 9.98 2.33
CA PHE A 434 -4.98 8.88 2.63
C PHE A 434 -6.15 8.79 1.64
N LEU A 435 -6.64 9.92 1.13
CA LEU A 435 -7.66 9.89 0.07
C LEU A 435 -7.12 9.24 -1.21
N GLY A 436 -5.90 9.60 -1.60
CA GLY A 436 -5.24 9.03 -2.77
C GLY A 436 -5.06 7.51 -2.63
N ASN A 437 -4.54 7.05 -1.50
CA ASN A 437 -4.42 5.63 -1.22
C ASN A 437 -5.77 4.92 -1.16
N ALA A 438 -6.78 5.52 -0.53
CA ALA A 438 -8.11 4.91 -0.45
C ALA A 438 -8.74 4.72 -1.83
N ILE A 439 -8.60 5.71 -2.72
CA ILE A 439 -9.04 5.59 -4.11
C ILE A 439 -8.25 4.49 -4.82
N ARG A 440 -6.92 4.42 -4.62
CA ARG A 440 -6.09 3.36 -5.21
C ARG A 440 -6.52 1.97 -4.77
N GLU A 441 -6.75 1.75 -3.47
CA GLU A 441 -7.24 0.46 -2.96
C GLU A 441 -8.60 0.09 -3.59
N LEU A 442 -9.51 1.05 -3.73
CA LEU A 442 -10.79 0.83 -4.42
C LEU A 442 -10.62 0.49 -5.91
N GLN A 443 -9.58 1.03 -6.57
CA GLN A 443 -9.24 0.68 -7.95
C GLN A 443 -8.68 -0.75 -8.04
N VAL A 444 -7.85 -1.18 -7.08
CA VAL A 444 -7.28 -2.53 -7.06
C VAL A 444 -8.37 -3.59 -6.97
N ILE A 445 -9.42 -3.37 -6.17
CA ILE A 445 -10.56 -4.30 -6.02
C ILE A 445 -11.71 -4.07 -7.02
N GLU A 446 -11.49 -3.30 -8.08
CA GLU A 446 -12.47 -3.02 -9.14
C GLU A 446 -13.78 -2.34 -8.64
N LEU A 447 -13.75 -1.64 -7.51
CA LEU A 447 -14.89 -0.83 -7.03
C LEU A 447 -14.87 0.60 -7.57
N MET A 448 -13.74 1.04 -8.12
CA MET A 448 -13.59 2.33 -8.78
C MET A 448 -12.91 2.16 -10.14
N PRO A 449 -13.31 2.92 -11.18
CA PRO A 449 -12.62 2.90 -12.46
C PRO A 449 -11.13 3.24 -12.32
N TYR A 450 -10.32 2.61 -13.16
CA TYR A 450 -8.91 2.92 -13.34
C TYR A 450 -8.71 3.65 -14.67
N THR A 451 -8.39 4.93 -14.62
CA THR A 451 -7.98 5.69 -15.82
C THR A 451 -6.51 6.09 -15.69
N GLY A 452 -5.63 5.36 -16.37
CA GLY A 452 -4.18 5.62 -16.36
C GLY A 452 -3.83 7.01 -16.92
N MET A 453 -2.91 7.69 -16.24
CA MET A 453 -2.35 8.98 -16.65
C MET A 453 -0.82 8.93 -16.74
N ILE A 454 -0.28 7.72 -16.97
CA ILE A 454 1.13 7.49 -17.24
C ILE A 454 1.57 8.37 -18.42
N GLY A 455 2.70 9.07 -18.28
CA GLY A 455 3.21 10.02 -19.27
C GLY A 455 2.69 11.46 -19.11
N ILE A 456 1.61 11.69 -18.34
CA ILE A 456 1.13 13.03 -17.99
C ILE A 456 1.62 13.40 -16.58
N ILE A 457 1.46 12.49 -15.63
CA ILE A 457 1.91 12.66 -14.25
C ILE A 457 3.10 11.73 -14.00
N PRO A 458 4.18 12.20 -13.33
CA PRO A 458 5.29 11.33 -12.96
C PRO A 458 4.83 10.15 -12.12
N ARG A 459 5.18 8.94 -12.54
CA ARG A 459 5.00 7.73 -11.74
C ARG A 459 6.03 7.73 -10.61
N LEU A 460 5.55 7.88 -9.38
CA LEU A 460 6.38 7.74 -8.19
C LEU A 460 6.69 6.24 -7.96
N ASP A 461 7.81 5.98 -7.30
CA ASP A 461 8.06 4.69 -6.67
C ASP A 461 6.90 4.33 -5.72
N ILE A 462 6.52 3.05 -5.66
CA ILE A 462 5.37 2.58 -4.89
C ILE A 462 5.38 3.00 -3.42
N ASN A 463 6.53 3.01 -2.75
CA ASN A 463 6.63 3.41 -1.34
C ASN A 463 6.41 4.92 -1.19
N LEU A 464 6.95 5.71 -2.13
CA LEU A 464 6.72 7.15 -2.15
C LEU A 464 5.27 7.50 -2.54
N ALA A 465 4.68 6.77 -3.48
CA ALA A 465 3.28 6.88 -3.86
C ALA A 465 2.39 6.60 -2.65
N ALA A 466 2.60 5.49 -1.93
CA ALA A 466 1.85 5.13 -0.72
C ALA A 466 1.98 6.16 0.41
N MET A 467 3.13 6.81 0.55
CA MET A 467 3.32 7.87 1.55
C MET A 467 2.65 9.21 1.18
N THR A 468 2.43 9.46 -0.11
CA THR A 468 1.93 10.74 -0.62
C THR A 468 0.48 10.66 -1.15
N GLY A 469 -0.04 9.46 -1.38
CA GLY A 469 -1.28 9.19 -2.08
C GLY A 469 -1.25 9.47 -3.58
N ILE A 470 -0.10 9.80 -4.14
CA ILE A 470 0.00 10.23 -5.54
C ILE A 470 0.23 9.01 -6.42
N TYR A 471 -0.82 8.59 -7.10
CA TYR A 471 -0.79 7.56 -8.14
C TYR A 471 -1.10 8.20 -9.50
N PRO A 472 -0.55 7.67 -10.61
CA PRO A 472 -0.78 8.22 -11.94
C PRO A 472 -2.17 7.81 -12.48
N THR A 473 -3.24 8.05 -11.73
CA THR A 473 -4.63 7.75 -12.13
C THR A 473 -5.52 8.99 -12.03
N LEU A 474 -6.45 9.14 -12.97
CA LEU A 474 -7.30 10.34 -13.07
C LEU A 474 -8.11 10.55 -11.78
N GLU A 475 -8.66 9.47 -11.23
CA GLU A 475 -9.55 9.47 -10.08
C GLU A 475 -8.81 9.92 -8.80
N THR A 476 -7.60 9.39 -8.56
CA THR A 476 -6.79 9.78 -7.40
C THR A 476 -6.44 11.26 -7.47
N VAL A 477 -5.98 11.72 -8.63
CA VAL A 477 -5.52 13.10 -8.84
C VAL A 477 -6.66 14.09 -8.73
N ILE A 478 -7.82 13.81 -9.34
CA ILE A 478 -9.01 14.65 -9.20
C ILE A 478 -9.44 14.71 -7.74
N GLY A 479 -9.53 13.56 -7.05
CA GLY A 479 -9.90 13.49 -5.64
C GLY A 479 -8.99 14.35 -4.77
N GLN A 480 -7.68 14.21 -4.95
CA GLN A 480 -6.67 14.98 -4.22
C GLN A 480 -6.71 16.48 -4.55
N ILE A 481 -6.88 16.87 -5.82
CA ILE A 481 -6.98 18.27 -6.24
C ILE A 481 -8.23 18.93 -5.66
N ILE A 482 -9.38 18.24 -5.67
CA ILE A 482 -10.63 18.74 -5.08
C ILE A 482 -10.41 18.99 -3.59
N LEU A 483 -9.89 18.00 -2.86
CA LEU A 483 -9.68 18.12 -1.43
C LEU A 483 -8.67 19.21 -1.08
N LEU A 484 -7.57 19.30 -1.83
CA LEU A 484 -6.59 20.39 -1.71
C LEU A 484 -7.25 21.75 -1.96
N GLY A 485 -8.07 21.88 -3.00
CA GLY A 485 -8.81 23.10 -3.31
C GLY A 485 -9.73 23.52 -2.16
N ILE A 486 -10.41 22.57 -1.52
CA ILE A 486 -11.24 22.81 -0.34
C ILE A 486 -10.40 23.33 0.82
N TYR A 487 -9.26 22.71 1.12
CA TYR A 487 -8.35 23.18 2.17
C TYR A 487 -7.80 24.59 1.89
N LEU A 488 -7.40 24.87 0.65
CA LEU A 488 -6.89 26.19 0.26
C LEU A 488 -7.98 27.27 0.34
N ALA A 489 -9.20 26.97 -0.09
CA ALA A 489 -10.34 27.89 0.02
C ALA A 489 -10.66 28.19 1.49
N ALA A 490 -10.67 27.16 2.34
CA ALA A 490 -10.92 27.30 3.77
C ALA A 490 -9.82 28.10 4.47
N ALA A 491 -8.56 27.79 4.19
CA ALA A 491 -7.42 28.52 4.72
C ALA A 491 -7.47 29.99 4.28
N SER A 492 -7.76 30.29 3.01
CA SER A 492 -7.91 31.64 2.49
C SER A 492 -9.07 32.39 3.17
N TYR A 493 -10.21 31.73 3.36
CA TYR A 493 -11.35 32.31 4.07
C TYR A 493 -10.99 32.71 5.50
N VAL A 494 -10.32 31.82 6.25
CA VAL A 494 -10.01 32.03 7.67
C VAL A 494 -8.83 32.99 7.88
N LEU A 495 -7.79 32.91 7.06
CA LEU A 495 -6.55 33.70 7.22
C LEU A 495 -6.65 35.07 6.55
N VAL A 496 -7.41 35.22 5.45
CA VAL A 496 -7.43 36.46 4.65
C VAL A 496 -8.79 37.15 4.70
N LEU A 497 -9.88 36.45 4.36
CA LEU A 497 -11.19 37.09 4.17
C LEU A 497 -11.87 37.48 5.49
N ARG A 498 -11.84 36.59 6.48
CA ARG A 498 -12.46 36.83 7.79
C ARG A 498 -11.81 38.00 8.54
N PRO A 499 -10.48 38.10 8.69
CA PRO A 499 -9.85 39.24 9.36
C PRO A 499 -10.12 40.57 8.63
N LYS A 500 -10.11 40.58 7.29
CA LYS A 500 -10.47 41.77 6.50
C LYS A 500 -11.92 42.21 6.77
N ARG A 501 -12.87 41.28 6.82
CA ARG A 501 -14.27 41.57 7.16
C ARG A 501 -14.42 42.08 8.59
N GLU A 502 -13.78 41.44 9.57
CA GLU A 502 -13.81 41.84 10.97
C GLU A 502 -13.20 43.25 11.16
N ASN A 503 -12.07 43.55 10.51
CA ASN A 503 -11.45 44.87 10.53
C ASN A 503 -12.35 45.93 9.89
N LYS A 504 -12.97 45.65 8.73
CA LYS A 504 -13.91 46.57 8.07
C LYS A 504 -15.13 46.86 8.94
N ILE A 505 -15.67 45.85 9.63
CA ILE A 505 -16.78 46.04 10.58
C ILE A 505 -16.32 46.86 11.80
N ALA A 506 -15.10 46.63 12.31
CA ALA A 506 -14.54 47.40 13.41
C ALA A 506 -14.32 48.88 13.05
N GLU A 507 -13.86 49.16 11.83
CA GLU A 507 -13.74 50.52 11.29
C GLU A 507 -15.10 51.20 11.16
N MET A 508 -16.11 50.52 10.58
CA MET A 508 -17.48 51.05 10.48
C MET A 508 -18.11 51.34 11.86
N ARG A 509 -17.79 50.54 12.89
CA ARG A 509 -18.24 50.80 14.27
C ARG A 509 -17.52 51.98 14.91
N LYS A 510 -16.24 52.18 14.61
CA LYS A 510 -15.46 53.34 15.10
C LYS A 510 -15.94 54.64 14.45
N SER A 511 -16.17 54.67 13.14
CA SER A 511 -16.65 55.87 12.45
C SER A 511 -18.04 56.30 12.93
N ARG A 512 -18.94 55.34 13.20
CA ARG A 512 -20.27 55.61 13.76
C ARG A 512 -20.21 56.22 15.17
N LYS A 513 -19.28 55.78 16.01
CA LYS A 513 -19.06 56.34 17.37
C LYS A 513 -18.42 57.73 17.42
N VAL A 514 -17.81 58.19 16.32
CA VAL A 514 -17.22 59.53 16.21
C VAL A 514 -18.22 60.53 15.61
N ALA A 515 -19.26 60.03 14.95
CA ALA A 515 -20.34 60.83 14.37
C ALA A 515 -21.53 61.06 15.33
N GLU A 516 -21.61 60.28 16.41
CA GLU A 516 -22.45 60.52 17.60
C GLU A 516 -21.68 61.34 18.62
#